data_AF-A0AAU7MB62-F1
#
_entry.id   AF-A0AAU7MB62-F1
#
_cell.length_a   1.000
_cell.length_b   1.000
_cell.length_c   1.000
_cell.angle_alpha   90.00
_cell.angle_beta   90.00
_cell.angle_gamma   90.00
#
_symmetry.space_group_name_H-M   'P 1'
#
loop_
_entity.id
_entity.type
_entity.pdbx_description
1 polymer ?
#
loop_
_entity_poly.entity_id
_entity_poly.type
_entity_poly.pdbx_seq_one_letter_code
_entity_poly.pdbx_strand_id
1 'polypeptide(L)' 'MLQKVVTMRRAGSRLVDICAAMNEAEIPTPGGGRKWWPSHVSRLLYTRAAQRLDGGEP' A
#
# COMPACT_ATOMS: atom_id res chain seq x y z
N MET A 1 0.32 -3.44 -7.55
CA MET A 1 0.31 -3.52 -6.07
C MET A 1 0.61 -2.18 -5.41
N LEU A 2 1.85 -1.65 -5.48
CA LEU A 2 2.25 -0.39 -4.85
C LEU A 2 1.37 0.81 -5.26
N GLN A 3 1.14 1.00 -6.57
CA GLN A 3 0.26 2.06 -7.07
C GLN A 3 -1.15 1.99 -6.47
N LYS A 4 -1.72 0.78 -6.35
CA LYS A 4 -3.06 0.59 -5.76
C LYS A 4 -3.09 1.03 -4.30
N VAL A 5 -2.06 0.69 -3.52
CA VAL A 5 -1.90 1.14 -2.13
C VAL A 5 -1.82 2.67 -2.03
N VAL A 6 -1.00 3.31 -2.89
CA VAL A 6 -0.86 4.78 -2.92
C VAL A 6 -2.16 5.45 -3.32
N THR A 7 -2.85 4.96 -4.35
CA THR A 7 -4.16 5.48 -4.79
C THR A 7 -5.20 5.41 -3.68
N MET A 8 -5.33 4.27 -3.00
CA MET A 8 -6.28 4.13 -1.89
C MET A 8 -5.93 5.06 -0.73
N ARG A 9 -4.63 5.21 -0.42
CA ARG A 9 -4.19 6.13 0.65
C ARG A 9 -4.53 7.58 0.32
N ARG A 10 -4.26 8.02 -0.91
CA ARG A 10 -4.63 9.36 -1.41
C ARG A 10 -6.13 9.61 -1.38
N ALA A 11 -6.92 8.57 -1.65
CA ALA A 11 -8.38 8.61 -1.51
C ALA A 11 -8.87 8.65 -0.04
N GLY A 12 -7.97 8.73 0.95
CA GLY A 12 -8.31 8.81 2.37
C GLY A 12 -8.52 7.47 3.06
N SER A 13 -8.27 6.34 2.39
CA SER A 13 -8.43 5.02 3.01
C SER A 13 -7.47 4.86 4.21
N ARG A 14 -7.94 4.21 5.27
CA ARG A 14 -7.08 3.85 6.41
C ARG A 14 -6.27 2.60 6.05
N LEU A 15 -5.17 2.37 6.77
CA LEU A 15 -4.27 1.24 6.52
C LEU A 15 -5.01 -0.11 6.61
N VAL A 16 -5.94 -0.24 7.54
CA VAL A 16 -6.73 -1.48 7.74
C VAL A 16 -7.68 -1.74 6.57
N ASP A 17 -8.27 -0.70 5.99
CA ASP A 17 -9.21 -0.82 4.87
C ASP A 17 -8.44 -1.19 3.58
N ILE A 18 -7.22 -0.64 3.42
CA ILE A 18 -6.29 -1.04 2.37
C ILE A 18 -5.89 -2.51 2.52
N CYS A 19 -5.58 -2.97 3.74
CA CYS A 19 -5.25 -4.37 3.97
C CYS A 19 -6.42 -5.30 3.63
N ALA A 20 -7.65 -4.95 4.03
CA ALA A 20 -8.84 -5.72 3.72
C ALA A 20 -9.01 -5.87 2.20
N ALA A 21 -8.97 -4.78 1.45
CA ALA A 21 -9.13 -4.80 0.00
C ALA A 21 -8.02 -5.58 -0.72
N MET A 22 -6.77 -5.50 -0.24
CA MET A 22 -5.65 -6.23 -0.86
C MET A 22 -5.70 -7.73 -0.55
N ASN A 23 -6.13 -8.11 0.66
CA ASN A 23 -6.32 -9.50 1.06
C ASN A 23 -7.51 -10.14 0.35
N GLU A 24 -8.64 -9.43 0.25
CA GLU A 24 -9.84 -9.91 -0.46
C GLU A 24 -9.56 -10.13 -1.95
N ALA A 25 -8.74 -9.27 -2.55
CA ALA A 25 -8.30 -9.42 -3.93
C ALA A 25 -7.16 -10.45 -4.12
N GLU A 26 -6.76 -11.17 -3.07
CA GLU A 26 -5.69 -12.17 -3.06
C GLU A 26 -4.35 -11.65 -3.64
N ILE A 27 -4.07 -10.36 -3.48
CA ILE A 27 -2.85 -9.75 -4.00
C ILE A 27 -1.71 -10.04 -3.02
N PRO A 28 -0.61 -10.69 -3.42
CA PRO A 28 0.52 -10.92 -2.52
C PRO A 28 1.21 -9.60 -2.14
N THR A 29 1.86 -9.58 -0.99
CA THR A 29 2.72 -8.47 -0.57
C THR A 29 3.98 -8.43 -1.47
N PRO A 30 4.76 -7.33 -1.49
CA PRO A 30 5.89 -7.22 -2.41
C PRO A 30 7.03 -8.17 -2.04
N GLY A 31 7.07 -8.66 -0.79
CA GLY A 31 7.98 -9.73 -0.36
C GLY A 31 7.44 -11.15 -0.59
N GLY A 32 6.34 -11.31 -1.32
CA GLY A 32 5.71 -12.61 -1.59
C GLY A 32 4.84 -13.17 -0.45
N GLY A 33 4.58 -12.39 0.59
CA GLY A 33 3.70 -12.78 1.68
C GLY A 33 2.23 -12.84 1.24
N ARG A 34 1.47 -13.79 1.79
CA ARG A 34 0.05 -13.99 1.43
C ARG A 34 -0.93 -13.02 2.10
N LYS A 35 -0.48 -12.30 3.14
CA LYS A 35 -1.35 -11.43 3.94
C LYS A 35 -0.77 -10.04 4.13
N TRP A 36 -1.62 -9.06 3.93
CA TRP A 36 -1.41 -7.65 4.21
C TRP A 36 -1.71 -7.33 5.66
N TRP A 37 -0.74 -6.66 6.28
CA TRP A 37 -0.84 -6.10 7.61
C TRP A 37 -0.66 -4.59 7.54
N PRO A 38 -1.26 -3.81 8.45
CA PRO A 38 -1.12 -2.35 8.45
C PRO A 38 0.34 -1.88 8.50
N SER A 39 1.21 -2.62 9.19
CA SER A 39 2.65 -2.37 9.23
C SER A 39 3.32 -2.51 7.86
N HIS A 40 2.88 -3.46 7.02
CA HIS A 40 3.34 -3.58 5.64
C HIS A 40 2.94 -2.36 4.82
N VAL A 41 1.67 -1.94 4.91
CA VAL A 41 1.16 -0.78 4.18
C VAL A 41 1.91 0.49 4.59
N SER A 42 2.06 0.71 5.90
CA SER A 42 2.82 1.85 6.43
C SER A 42 4.24 1.86 5.88
N ARG A 43 5.01 0.78 6.07
CA ARG A 43 6.39 0.69 5.56
C ARG A 43 6.48 0.90 4.05
N LEU A 44 5.52 0.38 3.30
CA LEU A 44 5.47 0.52 1.85
C LEU A 44 5.25 1.98 1.42
N LEU A 45 4.36 2.72 2.09
CA LEU A 45 4.08 4.13 1.82
C LEU A 45 5.27 5.05 2.10
N TYR A 46 6.17 4.68 3.01
CA TYR A 46 7.40 5.43 3.31
C TYR A 46 8.57 5.12 2.36
N THR A 47 8.39 4.22 1.39
CA THR A 47 9.45 3.97 0.38
C THR A 47 9.57 5.15 -0.58
N ARG A 48 10.79 5.38 -1.11
CA ARG A 48 11.03 6.40 -2.15
C ARG A 48 10.13 6.20 -3.38
N ALA A 49 9.85 4.94 -3.74
CA ALA A 49 8.97 4.62 -4.85
C ALA A 49 7.51 5.06 -4.58
N ALA A 50 7.02 4.84 -3.35
CA ALA A 50 5.70 5.31 -2.95
C ALA A 50 5.62 6.84 -2.93
N GLN A 51 6.63 7.52 -2.40
CA GLN A 51 6.67 8.99 -2.34
C GLN A 51 6.65 9.65 -3.73
N ARG A 52 7.38 9.07 -4.69
CA ARG A 52 7.33 9.53 -6.10
C ARG A 52 5.94 9.35 -6.71
N LEU A 53 5.29 8.21 -6.46
CA LEU A 53 3.91 7.98 -6.91
C LEU A 53 2.91 8.89 -6.20
N ASP A 54 3.23 9.27 -4.96
CA ASP A 54 2.47 10.23 -4.17
C ASP A 54 2.74 11.69 -4.56
N GLY A 55 3.52 11.95 -5.60
CA GLY A 55 3.73 13.29 -6.13
C GLY A 55 4.71 14.13 -5.30
N GLY A 56 5.50 13.49 -4.43
CA GLY A 56 6.69 14.12 -3.88
C GLY A 56 7.70 14.32 -5.01
N GLU A 57 7.87 15.56 -5.46
CA GLU A 57 9.13 15.98 -6.08
C GLU A 57 10.27 15.75 -5.06
N PRO A 58 11.47 15.38 -5.54
CA PRO A 58 12.57 14.90 -4.70
C PRO A 58 13.03 15.87 -3.60
#